data_AF-A0A5S9MB41-F1
#
_entry.id   AF-A0A5S9MB41-F1
#
_cell.length_a   1.000
_cell.length_b   1.000
_cell.length_c   1.000
_cell.angle_alpha   90.00
_cell.angle_beta   90.00
_cell.angle_gamma   90.00
#
_symmetry.space_group_name_H-M   'P 1'
#
loop_
_entity.id
_entity.type
_entity.pdbx_description
1 polymer ?
#
loop_
_entity_poly.entity_id
_entity_poly.type
_entity_poly.pdbx_seq_one_letter_code
_entity_poly.pdbx_strand_id
1 'polypeptide(L)'
;MKEQYQIKTPDIDIPFTGGAVGYLSYDLIPNIEPSVRPHRNASLAENCTLFVCQTMIAFDHETNHVHFIQYTQLTGHETEDEKKYALTKKIKNSLNR
;
A
#
# COMPACT_ATOMS: atom_id res chain seq x y z
N MET A 1 11.83 11.98 -13.58
CA MET A 1 10.67 12.61 -12.92
C MET A 1 10.27 11.73 -11.75
N LYS A 2 10.21 12.25 -10.51
CA LYS A 2 9.66 11.49 -9.37
C LYS A 2 8.14 11.56 -9.48
N GLU A 3 7.50 10.47 -9.89
CA GLU A 3 6.05 10.35 -9.84
C GLU A 3 5.63 10.23 -8.37
N GLN A 4 5.08 11.31 -7.83
CA GLN A 4 4.53 11.33 -6.49
C GLN A 4 3.05 10.96 -6.57
N TYR A 5 2.68 9.82 -5.99
CA TYR A 5 1.29 9.42 -5.89
C TYR A 5 0.57 10.32 -4.87
N GLN A 6 -0.44 11.06 -5.32
CA GLN A 6 -1.36 11.77 -4.41
C GLN A 6 -2.43 10.78 -3.94
N ILE A 7 -2.35 10.40 -2.67
CA ILE A 7 -3.26 9.42 -2.06
C ILE A 7 -4.22 10.18 -1.15
N LYS A 8 -5.53 10.03 -1.38
CA LYS A 8 -6.55 10.53 -0.47
C LYS A 8 -6.63 9.60 0.74
N THR A 9 -6.30 10.11 1.93
CA THR A 9 -6.45 9.36 3.18
C THR A 9 -7.90 9.43 3.67
N PRO A 10 -8.50 8.30 4.06
CA PRO A 10 -9.80 8.30 4.72
C PRO A 10 -9.66 8.84 6.15
N ASP A 11 -10.68 9.58 6.60
CA ASP A 11 -10.77 10.09 7.98
C ASP A 11 -11.40 9.01 8.88
N ILE A 12 -10.58 8.02 9.25
CA ILE A 12 -10.95 6.89 10.11
C ILE A 12 -9.86 6.68 11.17
N ASP A 13 -10.26 6.27 12.36
CA ASP A 13 -9.36 6.00 13.49
C ASP A 13 -8.70 4.61 13.35
N ILE A 14 -8.01 4.40 12.23
CA ILE A 14 -7.25 3.18 11.95
C ILE A 14 -5.80 3.59 11.69
N PRO A 15 -4.82 3.01 12.41
CA PRO A 15 -3.43 3.46 12.37
C PRO A 15 -2.76 3.25 11.00
N PHE A 16 -3.28 2.30 10.20
CA PHE A 16 -2.76 2.02 8.87
C PHE A 16 -3.90 1.94 7.86
N THR A 17 -4.15 3.05 7.15
CA THR A 17 -5.22 3.13 6.15
C THR A 17 -4.76 2.74 4.75
N GLY A 18 -3.47 2.84 4.45
CA GLY A 18 -2.91 2.56 3.12
C GLY A 18 -1.42 2.84 3.03
N GLY A 19 -0.73 2.17 2.11
CA GLY A 19 0.69 2.35 1.88
C GLY A 19 1.38 1.12 1.33
N ALA A 20 2.71 1.13 1.40
CA ALA A 20 3.57 0.02 1.04
C ALA A 20 3.78 -0.91 2.26
N VAL A 21 3.46 -2.19 2.10
CA VAL A 21 3.62 -3.22 3.13
C VAL A 21 4.51 -4.33 2.61
N GLY A 22 5.47 -4.78 3.41
CA GLY A 22 6.32 -5.89 3.05
C GLY A 22 7.54 -5.94 3.97
N TYR A 23 8.69 -6.29 3.42
CA TYR A 23 9.90 -6.46 4.20
C TYR A 23 11.10 -5.75 3.58
N LEU A 24 12.03 -5.36 4.45
CA LEU A 24 13.36 -4.90 4.12
C LEU A 24 14.33 -5.90 4.75
N SER A 25 15.14 -6.52 3.92
CA SER A 25 16.12 -7.51 4.38
C SER A 25 17.27 -6.84 5.13
N TYR A 26 17.95 -7.61 5.97
CA TYR A 26 19.20 -7.17 6.59
C TYR A 26 20.27 -6.81 5.55
N ASP A 27 20.33 -7.56 4.44
CA ASP A 27 21.29 -7.36 3.36
C ASP A 27 21.06 -6.07 2.56
N LEU A 28 19.99 -5.32 2.87
CA LEU A 28 19.77 -3.97 2.35
C LEU A 28 20.73 -2.93 2.95
N ILE A 29 21.23 -3.13 4.17
CA ILE A 29 22.01 -2.11 4.91
C ILE A 29 23.22 -1.56 4.15
N PRO A 30 24.06 -2.37 3.48
CA PRO A 30 25.18 -1.86 2.68
C PRO A 30 24.78 -0.88 1.56
N ASN A 31 23.52 -0.92 1.10
CA ASN A 31 23.01 0.00 0.08
C ASN A 31 22.66 1.38 0.66
N ILE A 32 22.40 1.45 1.97
CA ILE A 32 22.01 2.69 2.68
C ILE A 32 23.21 3.29 3.41
N GLU A 33 24.10 2.45 3.96
CA GLU A 33 25.27 2.85 4.73
C GLU A 33 26.55 2.32 4.07
N PRO A 34 27.29 3.15 3.30
CA PRO A 34 28.46 2.72 2.54
C PRO A 34 29.62 2.18 3.39
N SER A 35 29.66 2.50 4.69
CA SER A 35 30.68 2.00 5.62
C SER A 35 30.49 0.52 5.98
N VAL A 36 29.30 -0.04 5.76
CA VAL A 36 28.99 -1.45 6.04
C VAL A 36 29.30 -2.31 4.81
N ARG A 37 30.14 -3.34 5.00
CA ARG A 37 30.44 -4.30 3.93
C ARG A 37 29.32 -5.34 3.82
N PRO A 38 28.95 -5.77 2.59
CA PRO A 38 28.03 -6.89 2.40
C PRO A 38 28.53 -8.15 3.09
N HIS A 39 27.59 -8.95 3.61
CA HIS A 39 27.94 -10.23 4.22
C HIS A 39 28.45 -11.20 3.14
N ARG A 40 29.47 -12.02 3.46
CA ARG A 40 30.09 -12.95 2.48
C ARG A 40 29.11 -13.99 1.94
N ASN A 41 28.09 -14.32 2.72
CA ASN A 41 27.02 -15.26 2.39
C ASN A 41 25.68 -14.53 2.27
N ALA A 42 25.68 -13.32 1.70
CA ALA A 42 24.44 -12.58 1.47
C ALA A 42 23.42 -13.47 0.74
N SER A 43 22.17 -13.36 1.16
CA SER A 43 21.09 -14.14 0.57
C SER A 43 20.90 -13.76 -0.90
N LEU A 44 20.48 -14.72 -1.73
CA LEU A 44 20.01 -14.45 -3.09
C LEU A 44 18.58 -13.89 -3.12
N ALA A 45 17.92 -13.82 -1.96
CA ALA A 45 16.58 -13.28 -1.85
C ALA A 45 16.55 -11.76 -2.10
N GLU A 46 15.38 -11.25 -2.48
CA GLU A 46 15.17 -9.83 -2.71
C GLU A 46 15.45 -9.02 -1.43
N ASN A 47 16.23 -7.94 -1.58
CA ASN A 47 16.64 -7.12 -0.45
C ASN A 47 15.50 -6.24 0.11
N CYS A 48 14.48 -6.00 -0.70
CA CYS A 48 13.31 -5.21 -0.39
C CYS A 48 12.15 -5.76 -1.21
N THR A 49 11.04 -6.11 -0.56
CA THR A 49 9.80 -6.45 -1.25
C THR A 49 8.68 -5.71 -0.56
N LEU A 50 8.00 -4.85 -1.32
CA LEU A 50 6.91 -4.03 -0.83
C LEU A 50 5.72 -4.16 -1.78
N PHE A 51 4.54 -4.32 -1.19
CA PHE A 51 3.26 -4.38 -1.87
C PHE A 51 2.49 -3.10 -1.59
N VAL A 52 1.99 -2.46 -2.65
CA VAL A 52 1.03 -1.36 -2.53
C VAL A 52 -0.35 -1.94 -2.78
N CYS A 53 -1.08 -2.18 -1.69
CA CYS A 53 -2.38 -2.84 -1.73
C CYS A 53 -3.48 -1.84 -2.09
N GLN A 54 -4.33 -2.21 -3.03
CA GLN A 54 -5.51 -1.40 -3.38
C GLN A 54 -6.72 -1.73 -2.50
N THR A 55 -6.78 -2.95 -1.96
CA THR A 55 -7.85 -3.40 -1.07
C THR A 55 -7.21 -3.82 0.23
N MET A 56 -7.72 -3.31 1.34
CA MET A 56 -7.25 -3.59 2.68
C MET A 56 -8.42 -3.85 3.61
N ILE A 57 -8.20 -4.73 4.57
CA ILE A 57 -9.16 -5.07 5.61
C ILE A 57 -8.45 -4.80 6.93
N ALA A 58 -8.99 -3.88 7.72
CA ALA A 58 -8.50 -3.58 9.06
C ALA A 58 -9.50 -4.07 10.09
N PHE A 59 -9.05 -4.88 11.05
CA PHE A 59 -9.88 -5.34 12.14
C PHE A 59 -9.56 -4.55 13.41
N ASP A 60 -10.53 -3.77 13.87
CA ASP A 60 -10.47 -3.06 15.13
C ASP A 60 -10.95 -3.99 16.25
N HIS A 61 -10.01 -4.38 17.11
CA HIS A 61 -10.28 -5.27 18.22
C HIS A 61 -10.97 -4.56 19.41
N GLU A 62 -10.88 -3.23 19.49
CA GLU A 62 -11.52 -2.46 20.56
C GLU A 62 -13.02 -2.33 20.29
N THR A 63 -13.41 -2.00 19.05
CA THR A 63 -14.82 -1.85 18.67
C THR A 63 -15.44 -3.13 18.07
N ASN A 64 -14.63 -4.17 17.82
CA ASN A 64 -15.01 -5.38 17.10
C ASN A 64 -15.56 -5.12 15.68
N HIS A 65 -15.08 -4.07 15.03
CA HIS A 65 -15.47 -3.72 13.67
C HIS A 65 -14.42 -4.11 12.64
N VAL A 66 -14.89 -4.52 11.46
CA VAL A 66 -14.05 -4.78 10.29
C VAL A 66 -14.23 -3.63 9.30
N HIS A 67 -13.14 -2.92 9.02
CA HIS A 67 -13.09 -1.83 8.07
C HIS A 67 -12.57 -2.32 6.73
N PHE A 68 -13.35 -2.09 5.68
CA PHE A 68 -12.95 -2.37 4.30
C PHE A 68 -12.50 -1.07 3.64
N ILE A 69 -11.22 -1.00 3.27
CA ILE A 69 -10.61 0.17 2.66
C ILE A 69 -10.26 -0.17 1.21
N GLN A 70 -10.85 0.58 0.27
CA GLN A 70 -10.65 0.37 -1.15
C GLN A 70 -10.10 1.64 -1.81
N TYR A 71 -8.94 1.50 -2.44
CA TYR A 71 -8.33 2.51 -3.28
C TYR A 71 -8.61 2.24 -4.75
N THR A 72 -8.87 3.32 -5.50
CA THR A 72 -8.91 3.32 -6.96
C THR A 72 -7.89 4.31 -7.50
N GLN A 73 -7.26 3.96 -8.62
CA GLN A 73 -6.35 4.85 -9.32
C GLN A 73 -7.18 5.79 -10.20
N LEU A 74 -6.76 7.05 -10.24
CA LEU A 74 -7.38 8.11 -11.03
C LEU A 74 -6.27 8.77 -11.86
N THR A 75 -6.63 9.29 -13.02
CA THR A 75 -5.76 9.99 -13.97
C THR A 75 -5.66 11.49 -13.68
N GLY A 76 -6.51 12.03 -12.80
CA GLY A 76 -6.49 13.41 -12.35
C GLY A 76 -7.37 14.36 -13.17
N HIS A 77 -7.98 13.87 -14.24
CA HIS A 77 -8.89 14.64 -15.09
C HIS A 77 -10.37 14.30 -14.84
N GLU A 78 -10.66 13.39 -13.91
CA GLU A 78 -12.01 12.92 -13.65
C GLU A 78 -12.86 13.91 -12.84
N THR A 79 -14.14 13.97 -13.19
CA THR A 79 -15.18 14.62 -12.40
C THR A 79 -15.50 13.85 -11.12
N GLU A 80 -16.15 14.48 -10.14
CA GLU A 80 -16.53 13.80 -8.89
C GLU A 80 -17.43 12.58 -9.11
N ASP A 81 -18.31 12.62 -10.11
CA ASP A 81 -19.19 11.50 -10.44
C ASP A 81 -18.43 10.34 -11.07
N GLU A 82 -17.44 10.63 -11.92
CA GLU A 82 -16.55 9.61 -12.49
C GLU A 82 -15.68 8.95 -11.42
N LYS A 83 -15.18 9.72 -10.43
CA LYS A 83 -14.45 9.17 -9.28
C LYS A 83 -15.31 8.19 -8.48
N LYS A 84 -16.55 8.56 -8.18
CA LYS A 84 -17.51 7.70 -7.48
C LYS A 84 -17.85 6.45 -8.28
N TYR A 85 -18.04 6.60 -9.59
CA TYR A 85 -18.32 5.49 -10.49
C TYR A 85 -17.15 4.50 -10.54
N ALA A 86 -15.92 4.99 -10.69
CA ALA A 86 -14.71 4.16 -10.71
C ALA A 86 -14.54 3.36 -9.42
N LEU A 87 -14.73 4.01 -8.26
CA LEU A 87 -14.68 3.35 -6.96
C LEU A 87 -15.76 2.26 -6.83
N THR A 88 -17.01 2.59 -7.18
CA THR A 88 -18.15 1.65 -7.08
C THR A 88 -17.96 0.44 -8.00
N LYS A 89 -17.47 0.67 -9.23
CA LYS A 89 -17.14 -0.40 -10.18
C LYS A 89 -16.09 -1.34 -9.61
N LYS A 90 -15.05 -0.80 -8.98
CA LYS A 90 -13.97 -1.60 -8.39
C LYS A 90 -14.43 -2.42 -7.18
N ILE A 91 -15.28 -1.85 -6.33
CA ILE A 91 -15.91 -2.56 -5.21
C ILE A 91 -16.72 -3.74 -5.74
N LYS A 92 -17.61 -3.52 -6.73
CA LYS A 92 -18.42 -4.60 -7.32
C LYS A 92 -17.58 -5.74 -7.90
N ASN A 93 -16.48 -5.39 -8.58
CA ASN A 93 -15.58 -6.40 -9.14
C ASN A 93 -14.84 -7.21 -8.07
N SER A 94 -14.62 -6.63 -6.90
CA SER A 94 -13.93 -7.30 -5.78
C SER A 94 -14.87 -8.22 -4.99
N LEU A 95 -16.18 -7.98 -5.00
CA LEU A 95 -17.19 -8.86 -4.39
C LEU A 95 -17.62 -10.03 -5.30
N ASN A 96 -17.42 -9.92 -6.62
CA ASN A 96 -17.83 -10.94 -7.59
C ASN A 96 -16.70 -11.93 -7.95
N ARG A 97 -15.61 -11.93 -7.19
CA ARG A 97 -14.50 -12.89 -7.30
C ARG A 97 -14.55 -13.86 -6.14
#